data_AF-A0A832G6S5-F1
#
_entry.id   AF-A0A832G6S5-F1
#
_cell.length_a   1.000
_cell.length_b   1.000
_cell.length_c   1.000
_cell.angle_alpha   90.00
_cell.angle_beta   90.00
_cell.angle_gamma   90.00
#
_symmetry.space_group_name_H-M   'P 1'
#
loop_
_entity.id
_entity.type
_entity.pdbx_description
1 polymer ?
#
loop_
_entity_poly.entity_id
_entity_poly.type
_entity_poly.pdbx_seq_one_letter_code
_entity_poly.pdbx_strand_id
1 'polypeptide(L)'
;MPNQLALKLPGTSIGTSPTKAVEIPTPPGFKGEFQNLSSIMTQALPLLFSIAGLLLLLYLLWGGFNYLTSMGDPKKAAAGRQKITYAVLGFFIIFISFWLVQIIDYVFKLGVYNPIPTAATP
;
A
#
# COMPACT_ATOMS: atom_id res chain seq x y z
N MET A 1 50.48 40.06 3.80
CA MET A 1 49.63 39.87 2.61
C MET A 1 48.20 39.65 3.09
N PRO A 2 47.31 40.64 2.96
CA PRO A 2 45.90 40.54 3.32
C PRO A 2 45.11 39.92 2.16
N ASN A 3 44.38 38.83 2.41
CA ASN A 3 43.32 38.37 1.49
C ASN A 3 42.12 37.89 2.31
N GLN A 4 41.52 38.85 3.01
CA GLN A 4 40.15 38.79 3.51
C GLN A 4 39.29 39.68 2.60
N LEU A 5 39.08 39.25 1.35
CA LEU A 5 37.99 39.74 0.51
C LEU A 5 37.40 38.58 -0.29
N ALA A 6 36.17 38.24 0.08
CA ALA A 6 35.11 37.83 -0.82
C ALA A 6 35.31 36.55 -1.65
N LEU A 7 35.16 35.39 -1.01
CA LEU A 7 34.20 34.40 -1.54
C LEU A 7 33.65 33.44 -0.46
N LYS A 8 33.30 33.96 0.71
CA LYS A 8 32.24 33.32 1.50
C LYS A 8 30.92 33.87 0.99
N LEU A 9 30.45 33.29 -0.11
CA LEU A 9 29.12 33.55 -0.62
C LEU A 9 28.10 33.25 0.49
N PRO A 10 27.25 34.21 0.88
CA PRO A 10 26.11 33.95 1.72
C PRO A 10 25.13 33.08 0.92
N GLY A 11 24.71 31.96 1.51
CA GLY A 11 23.51 31.20 1.17
C GLY A 11 23.25 30.90 -0.31
N THR A 12 23.73 29.76 -0.79
CA THR A 12 22.91 28.90 -1.65
C THR A 12 23.01 27.48 -1.09
N SER A 13 21.97 27.15 -0.36
CA SER A 13 21.56 25.82 0.09
C SER A 13 21.73 24.75 -0.99
N ILE A 14 22.59 23.76 -0.76
CA ILE A 14 22.16 22.39 -1.07
C ILE A 14 22.55 21.51 0.10
N GLY A 15 21.57 21.23 0.95
CA GLY A 15 21.66 20.13 1.86
C GLY A 15 21.89 18.88 1.03
N THR A 16 23.09 18.31 1.11
CA THR A 16 23.25 16.86 1.05
C THR A 16 22.62 16.26 2.31
N SER A 17 21.30 16.45 2.45
CA SER A 17 20.50 15.28 2.79
C SER A 17 20.91 14.26 1.74
N PRO A 18 21.51 13.11 2.09
CA PRO A 18 21.50 12.00 1.16
C PRO A 18 20.03 11.85 0.79
N THR A 19 19.76 12.19 -0.47
CA THR A 19 18.54 11.95 -1.18
C THR A 19 18.15 10.51 -0.88
N LYS A 20 17.35 10.29 0.17
CA LYS A 20 16.18 9.45 -0.03
C LYS A 20 15.51 10.15 -1.18
N ALA A 21 15.79 9.65 -2.38
CA ALA A 21 14.97 9.96 -3.53
C ALA A 21 13.55 9.97 -2.99
N VAL A 22 12.80 11.01 -3.32
CA VAL A 22 11.36 10.82 -3.42
C VAL A 22 11.22 9.51 -4.16
N GLU A 23 10.94 8.43 -3.42
CA GLU A 23 10.59 7.16 -3.99
C GLU A 23 9.25 7.51 -4.60
N ILE A 24 9.32 8.00 -5.85
CA ILE A 24 8.28 7.80 -6.83
C ILE A 24 7.94 6.35 -6.59
N PRO A 25 6.74 6.03 -6.05
CA PRO A 25 6.41 4.67 -5.67
C PRO A 25 6.69 3.84 -6.90
N THR A 26 7.83 3.14 -6.88
CA THR A 26 8.27 2.38 -8.04
C THR A 26 7.09 1.48 -8.32
N PRO A 27 6.51 1.50 -9.54
CA PRO A 27 5.38 0.64 -9.86
C PRO A 27 5.74 -0.74 -9.34
N PRO A 28 4.95 -1.30 -8.41
CA PRO A 28 5.39 -2.42 -7.61
C PRO A 28 5.38 -3.68 -8.48
N GLY A 29 6.43 -3.79 -9.27
CA GLY A 29 6.84 -4.98 -9.96
C GLY A 29 7.68 -5.82 -9.03
N PHE A 30 7.73 -7.11 -9.34
CA PHE A 30 8.36 -8.13 -8.52
C PHE A 30 9.89 -7.90 -8.42
N LYS A 31 10.36 -7.14 -7.43
CA LYS A 31 11.78 -7.00 -7.05
C LYS A 31 12.21 -8.21 -6.20
N GLY A 32 12.81 -9.25 -6.76
CA GLY A 32 13.17 -10.51 -6.07
C GLY A 32 14.22 -10.43 -4.94
N GLU A 33 14.11 -9.48 -4.02
CA GLU A 33 14.99 -9.28 -2.87
C GLU A 33 14.34 -9.84 -1.60
N PHE A 34 14.50 -11.15 -1.40
CA PHE A 34 13.95 -11.88 -0.25
C PHE A 34 14.85 -11.75 1.00
N GLN A 35 15.11 -10.53 1.47
CA GLN A 35 15.90 -10.33 2.70
C GLN A 35 15.05 -10.07 3.95
N ASN A 36 13.80 -9.64 3.79
CA ASN A 36 12.89 -9.34 4.90
C ASN A 36 11.46 -9.79 4.59
N LEU A 37 10.72 -10.24 5.61
CA LEU A 37 9.28 -10.55 5.50
C LEU A 37 8.48 -9.35 5.00
N SER A 38 8.91 -8.15 5.39
CA SER A 38 8.31 -6.89 4.95
C SER A 38 8.41 -6.68 3.43
N SER A 39 9.53 -7.07 2.80
CA SER A 39 9.74 -6.92 1.36
C SER A 39 8.87 -7.87 0.54
N ILE A 40 8.65 -9.10 1.05
CA ILE A 40 7.75 -10.07 0.41
C ILE A 40 6.31 -9.54 0.42
N MET A 41 5.87 -8.98 1.55
CA MET A 41 4.50 -8.47 1.67
C MET A 41 4.26 -7.24 0.78
N THR A 42 5.15 -6.26 0.76
CA THR A 42 4.98 -5.04 -0.05
C THR A 42 4.97 -5.32 -1.55
N GLN A 43 5.65 -6.38 -1.98
CA GLN A 43 5.71 -6.79 -3.39
C GLN A 43 4.56 -7.74 -3.79
N ALA A 44 4.10 -8.58 -2.86
CA ALA A 44 2.98 -9.49 -3.10
C ALA A 44 1.62 -8.77 -3.06
N LEU A 45 1.44 -7.77 -2.18
CA LEU A 45 0.19 -7.01 -2.04
C LEU A 45 -0.36 -6.48 -3.38
N PRO A 46 0.37 -5.65 -4.15
CA PRO A 46 -0.19 -5.03 -5.34
C PRO A 46 -0.56 -6.04 -6.43
N LEU A 47 0.19 -7.13 -6.53
CA LEU A 47 -0.10 -8.25 -7.43
C LEU A 47 -1.39 -8.97 -6.98
N LEU A 48 -1.53 -9.22 -5.68
CA LEU A 48 -2.72 -9.80 -5.07
C LEU A 48 -3.95 -8.91 -5.23
N PHE A 49 -3.83 -7.60 -4.99
CA PHE A 49 -4.92 -6.63 -5.13
C PHE A 49 -5.40 -6.53 -6.59
N SER A 50 -4.49 -6.56 -7.56
CA SER A 50 -4.84 -6.56 -8.99
C SER A 50 -5.63 -7.81 -9.38
N ILE A 51 -5.16 -8.99 -8.98
CA ILE A 51 -5.84 -10.26 -9.22
C ILE A 51 -7.18 -10.34 -8.46
N ALA A 52 -7.19 -9.88 -7.20
CA ALA A 52 -8.38 -9.86 -6.36
C ALA A 52 -9.47 -8.95 -6.94
N GLY A 53 -9.12 -7.77 -7.46
CA GLY A 53 -10.08 -6.88 -8.12
C GLY A 53 -10.75 -7.52 -9.34
N LEU A 54 -9.96 -8.22 -10.16
CA LEU A 54 -10.49 -8.93 -11.32
C LEU A 54 -11.39 -10.11 -10.93
N LEU A 55 -10.95 -10.93 -9.97
CA LEU A 55 -11.73 -12.05 -9.44
C LEU A 55 -13.02 -11.59 -8.77
N LEU A 56 -12.98 -10.48 -8.02
CA LEU A 56 -14.14 -9.89 -7.37
C LEU A 56 -15.21 -9.51 -8.41
N LEU A 57 -14.79 -8.86 -9.50
CA LEU A 57 -15.70 -8.50 -10.59
C LEU A 57 -16.37 -9.74 -11.21
N LEU A 58 -15.58 -10.79 -11.50
CA LEU A 58 -16.07 -12.06 -12.04
C LEU A 58 -17.06 -12.74 -11.09
N TYR A 59 -16.74 -12.78 -9.79
CA TYR A 59 -17.61 -13.36 -8.77
C TYR A 59 -18.91 -12.57 -8.58
N LEU A 60 -18.84 -11.24 -8.67
CA LEU A 60 -20.01 -10.38 -8.56
C LEU A 60 -20.95 -10.57 -9.77
N LEU A 61 -20.40 -10.63 -10.99
CA LEU A 61 -21.17 -10.96 -12.20
C LEU A 61 -21.81 -12.34 -12.08
N TRP A 62 -21.04 -13.36 -11.70
CA TRP A 62 -21.54 -14.72 -11.67
C TRP A 62 -22.56 -14.95 -10.54
N GLY A 63 -22.33 -14.37 -9.37
CA GLY A 63 -23.25 -14.40 -8.24
C GLY A 63 -24.53 -13.60 -8.50
N GLY A 64 -24.38 -12.38 -9.02
CA GLY A 64 -25.49 -11.51 -9.39
C GLY A 64 -26.37 -12.10 -10.48
N PHE A 65 -25.77 -12.63 -11.55
CA PHE A 65 -26.50 -13.29 -12.64
C PHE A 65 -27.22 -14.55 -12.15
N ASN A 66 -26.55 -15.38 -11.34
CA ASN A 66 -27.18 -16.57 -10.76
C ASN A 66 -28.40 -16.20 -9.88
N TYR A 67 -28.28 -15.13 -9.09
CA TYR A 67 -29.40 -14.63 -8.28
C TYR A 67 -30.56 -14.11 -9.14
N LEU A 68 -30.28 -13.33 -10.18
CA LEU A 68 -31.29 -12.79 -11.10
C LEU A 68 -31.98 -13.88 -11.92
N THR A 69 -31.24 -14.88 -12.41
CA THR A 69 -31.79 -16.02 -13.19
C THR A 69 -32.49 -17.06 -12.32
N SER A 70 -32.52 -16.89 -10.99
CA SER A 70 -33.12 -17.89 -10.10
C SER A 70 -34.64 -18.06 -10.27
N MET A 71 -35.35 -17.16 -10.98
CA MET A 71 -36.72 -17.32 -11.50
C MET A 71 -37.72 -18.09 -10.61
N GLY A 72 -37.69 -17.91 -9.29
CA GLY A 72 -38.62 -18.54 -8.35
C GLY A 72 -38.17 -19.89 -7.74
N ASP A 73 -37.01 -20.44 -8.12
CA ASP A 73 -36.42 -21.61 -7.45
C ASP A 73 -35.69 -21.15 -6.17
N PRO A 74 -36.18 -21.53 -4.98
CA PRO A 74 -35.61 -21.07 -3.70
C PRO A 74 -34.18 -21.55 -3.49
N LYS A 75 -33.79 -22.68 -4.09
CA LYS A 75 -32.44 -23.24 -3.93
C LYS A 75 -31.41 -22.42 -4.69
N LYS A 76 -31.74 -22.02 -5.93
CA LYS A 76 -30.89 -21.14 -6.74
C LYS A 76 -30.84 -19.73 -6.16
N ALA A 77 -31.97 -19.22 -5.69
CA ALA A 77 -32.03 -17.90 -5.04
C ALA A 77 -31.17 -17.86 -3.77
N ALA A 78 -31.22 -18.91 -2.93
CA ALA A 78 -30.37 -19.02 -1.75
C ALA A 78 -28.87 -19.07 -2.11
N ALA A 79 -28.50 -19.87 -3.10
CA ALA A 79 -27.12 -19.95 -3.58
C ALA A 79 -26.62 -18.61 -4.15
N GLY A 80 -27.45 -17.91 -4.94
CA GLY A 80 -27.16 -16.58 -5.46
C GLY A 80 -26.94 -15.55 -4.35
N ARG A 81 -27.81 -15.54 -3.32
CA ARG A 81 -27.64 -14.68 -2.13
C ARG A 81 -26.34 -14.95 -1.40
N GLN A 82 -26.01 -16.22 -1.14
CA GLN A 82 -24.75 -16.57 -0.49
C GLN A 82 -23.53 -16.08 -1.29
N LYS A 83 -23.53 -16.26 -2.61
CA LYS A 83 -22.47 -15.77 -3.49
C LYS A 83 -22.32 -14.25 -3.42
N ILE A 84 -23.43 -13.52 -3.45
CA ILE A 84 -23.43 -12.05 -3.31
C ILE A 84 -22.88 -11.66 -1.94
N THR A 85 -23.34 -12.29 -0.85
CA THR A 85 -22.85 -12.01 0.50
C THR A 85 -21.34 -12.24 0.61
N TYR A 86 -20.80 -13.33 0.05
CA TYR A 86 -19.36 -13.58 0.06
C TYR A 86 -18.58 -12.57 -0.79
N ALA A 87 -19.11 -12.15 -1.94
CA ALA A 87 -18.50 -11.10 -2.75
C ALA A 87 -18.47 -9.76 -2.00
N VAL A 88 -19.57 -9.38 -1.35
CA VAL A 88 -19.65 -8.16 -0.53
C VAL A 88 -18.72 -8.24 0.67
N LEU A 89 -18.65 -9.39 1.35
CA LEU A 89 -17.75 -9.60 2.49
C LEU A 89 -16.29 -9.48 2.06
N GLY A 90 -15.92 -10.08 0.92
CA GLY A 90 -14.58 -9.95 0.34
C GLY A 90 -14.22 -8.49 0.01
N PHE A 91 -15.15 -7.77 -0.61
CA PHE A 91 -14.98 -6.33 -0.87
C PHE A 91 -14.79 -5.54 0.45
N PHE A 92 -15.57 -5.87 1.47
CA PHE A 92 -15.48 -5.20 2.77
C PHE A 92 -14.13 -5.46 3.47
N ILE A 93 -13.57 -6.67 3.35
CA ILE A 93 -12.24 -7.00 3.87
C ILE A 93 -11.16 -6.15 3.19
N ILE A 94 -11.22 -6.00 1.86
CA ILE A 94 -10.28 -5.17 1.11
C ILE A 94 -10.39 -3.70 1.56
N PHE A 95 -11.60 -3.23 1.79
CA PHE A 95 -11.86 -1.87 2.29
C PHE A 95 -11.25 -1.64 3.67
N ILE A 96 -11.47 -2.56 4.62
CA ILE A 96 -10.91 -2.46 5.98
C ILE A 96 -9.39 -2.66 6.00
N SER A 97 -8.85 -3.47 5.08
CA SER A 97 -7.41 -3.76 5.00
C SER A 97 -6.57 -2.48 4.86
N PHE A 98 -7.07 -1.47 4.16
CA PHE A 98 -6.39 -0.17 4.05
C PHE A 98 -6.18 0.49 5.41
N TRP A 99 -7.22 0.51 6.26
CA TRP A 99 -7.09 1.01 7.63
C TRP A 99 -6.19 0.14 8.49
N LEU A 100 -6.22 -1.18 8.28
CA LEU A 100 -5.36 -2.10 9.03
C LEU A 100 -3.88 -1.84 8.77
N VAL A 101 -3.48 -1.64 7.50
CA VAL A 101 -2.10 -1.30 7.14
C VAL A 101 -1.67 0.01 7.81
N GLN A 102 -2.53 1.02 7.81
CA GLN A 102 -2.23 2.31 8.43
C GLN A 102 -2.07 2.21 9.96
N ILE A 103 -2.88 1.36 10.61
CA ILE A 103 -2.73 1.05 12.03
C ILE A 103 -1.43 0.29 12.29
N ILE A 104 -1.08 -0.66 11.43
CA ILE A 104 0.19 -1.41 11.54
C ILE A 104 1.38 -0.45 11.43
N ASP A 105 1.40 0.46 10.45
CA ASP A 105 2.47 1.47 10.31
C ASP A 105 2.57 2.37 11.56
N TYR A 106 1.41 2.78 12.10
CA TYR A 106 1.35 3.62 13.30
C TYR A 106 1.84 2.89 14.56
N VAL A 107 1.41 1.64 14.77
CA VAL A 107 1.71 0.85 15.97
C VAL A 107 3.13 0.32 15.94
N PHE A 108 3.61 -0.17 14.79
CA PHE A 108 4.93 -0.76 14.68
C PHE A 108 6.06 0.26 14.64
N LYS A 109 5.76 1.58 14.54
CA LYS A 109 6.75 2.67 14.63
C LYS A 109 8.07 2.29 13.93
N LEU A 110 7.99 1.76 12.70
CA LEU A 110 9.19 1.54 11.91
C LEU A 110 9.86 2.91 11.82
N GLY A 111 11.03 3.04 12.43
CA GLY A 111 11.69 4.30 12.83
C GLY A 111 12.15 5.19 11.67
N VAL A 112 11.35 5.29 10.61
CA VAL A 112 11.51 6.23 9.51
C VAL A 112 11.35 7.69 9.99
N TYR A 113 10.68 7.91 11.14
CA TYR A 113 10.46 9.24 11.74
C TYR A 113 11.28 9.52 13.02
N ASN A 114 12.42 8.86 13.24
CA ASN A 114 13.38 9.41 14.19
C ASN A 114 14.42 10.24 13.45
N PRO A 115 14.22 11.56 13.25
CA PRO A 115 15.36 12.41 12.90
C PRO A 115 16.38 12.25 14.02
N ILE A 116 17.61 11.89 13.62
CA ILE A 116 18.75 11.72 14.52
C ILE A 116 18.75 12.90 15.50
N PRO A 117 18.64 12.65 16.82
CA PRO A 117 18.91 13.68 17.81
C PRO A 117 20.30 14.21 17.49
N THR A 118 20.34 15.44 16.96
CA THR A 118 21.59 16.14 16.75
C THR A 118 22.06 16.47 18.14
N ALA A 119 22.81 15.55 18.73
CA ALA A 119 23.48 15.74 19.99
C ALA A 119 24.23 17.07 19.88
N ALA A 120 23.94 17.94 20.83
CA ALA A 120 24.64 19.19 21.08
C ALA A 120 26.11 19.10 20.64
N THR A 121 26.47 19.87 19.62
CA THR A 121 27.87 20.21 19.35
C THR A 121 28.06 21.62 19.92
N PRO A 122 28.95 21.82 20.93
CA PRO A 122 29.22 23.12 21.53
C PRO A 122 29.80 24.12 20.52
#